data_AF-A0A951Z8C7-F1
#
_entry.id   AF-A0A951Z8C7-F1
#
_cell.length_a   1.000
_cell.length_b   1.000
_cell.length_c   1.000
_cell.angle_alpha   90.00
_cell.angle_beta   90.00
_cell.angle_gamma   90.00
#
_symmetry.space_group_name_H-M   'P 1'
#
loop_
_entity.id
_entity.type
_entity.pdbx_description
1 polymer ?
#
loop_
_entity_poly.entity_id
_entity_poly.type
_entity_poly.pdbx_seq_one_letter_code
_entity_poly.pdbx_strand_id
1 'polypeptide(L)'
;MANPHADLVHLVESHAQLWRAPNRTPFATFSDADGSVRSVAVRSVEFEGFVRRLFRAHRVKATRFVVADAVDNAAAAAEGGPVFEPALRCWRSPNEIWIDLCDDERSAVRIRPGGWELAAAAECPARFVRSDRAAPLPQPVPGGGFEELGRLLGLDADAVLLVRAFAVGC
;
A
#
# COMPACT_ATOMS: atom_id res chain seq x y z
N MET A 1 30.39 0.77 25.44
CA MET A 1 29.48 -0.39 25.33
C MET A 1 28.34 0.04 24.43
N ALA A 2 28.16 -0.59 23.27
CA ALA A 2 27.01 -0.32 22.40
C ALA A 2 25.72 -0.68 23.17
N ASN A 3 24.73 0.20 23.14
CA ASN A 3 23.44 -0.06 23.78
C ASN A 3 22.71 -1.12 22.92
N PRO A 4 22.50 -2.35 23.42
CA PRO A 4 21.89 -3.41 22.63
C PRO A 4 20.48 -3.07 22.14
N HIS A 5 19.80 -2.10 22.75
CA HIS A 5 18.52 -1.57 22.26
C HIS A 5 18.67 -0.61 21.07
N ALA A 6 19.72 0.22 21.04
CA ALA A 6 19.99 1.10 19.90
C ALA A 6 20.30 0.30 18.63
N ASP A 7 20.97 -0.85 18.79
CA ASP A 7 21.29 -1.76 17.68
C ASP A 7 20.03 -2.37 17.04
N LEU A 8 18.96 -2.61 17.81
CA LEU A 8 17.71 -3.18 17.29
C LEU A 8 16.87 -2.17 16.51
N VAL A 9 16.86 -0.91 16.95
CA VAL A 9 16.16 0.16 16.22
C VAL A 9 16.82 0.38 14.86
N HIS A 10 18.15 0.49 14.84
CA HIS A 10 18.91 0.59 13.60
C HIS A 10 18.74 -0.65 12.69
N LEU A 11 18.58 -1.83 13.27
CA LEU A 11 18.25 -3.03 12.50
C LEU A 11 16.89 -2.89 11.80
N VAL A 12 15.86 -2.39 12.48
CA VAL A 12 14.55 -2.14 11.85
C VAL A 12 14.65 -1.05 10.77
N GLU A 13 15.29 0.08 11.07
CA GLU A 13 15.45 1.21 10.13
C GLU A 13 16.26 0.84 8.88
N SER A 14 17.22 -0.07 8.98
CA SER A 14 17.98 -0.56 7.82
C SER A 14 17.18 -1.48 6.90
N HIS A 15 16.03 -1.98 7.34
CA HIS A 15 15.18 -2.91 6.58
C HIS A 15 13.76 -2.38 6.31
N ALA A 16 13.40 -1.23 6.87
CA ALA A 16 12.11 -0.59 6.68
C ALA A 16 12.26 0.93 6.60
N GLN A 17 11.64 1.54 5.58
CA GLN A 17 11.43 2.98 5.56
C GLN A 17 10.29 3.32 6.52
N LEU A 18 10.60 4.01 7.61
CA LEU A 18 9.64 4.51 8.58
C LEU A 18 9.16 5.91 8.15
N TRP A 19 7.85 6.14 8.21
CA TRP A 19 7.23 7.39 7.74
C TRP A 19 5.91 7.65 8.45
N ARG A 20 5.37 8.86 8.33
CA ARG A 20 4.05 9.19 8.92
C ARG A 20 3.07 9.74 7.89
N ALA A 21 1.79 9.50 8.12
CA ALA A 21 0.73 10.21 7.42
C ALA A 21 0.59 11.66 7.96
N PRO A 22 -0.10 12.57 7.24
CA PRO A 22 -0.33 13.94 7.72
C PRO A 22 -1.03 14.01 9.08
N ASN A 23 -1.89 13.02 9.38
CA ASN A 23 -2.56 12.88 10.68
C ASN A 23 -1.64 12.32 11.80
N ARG A 24 -0.33 12.21 11.54
CA ARG A 24 0.71 11.66 12.43
C ARG A 24 0.63 10.16 12.69
N THR A 25 -0.20 9.41 11.96
CA THR A 25 -0.21 7.94 12.08
C THR A 25 1.11 7.37 11.54
N PRO A 26 1.83 6.54 12.31
CA PRO A 26 3.11 5.97 11.88
C PRO A 26 2.90 4.74 10.98
N PHE A 27 3.66 4.70 9.89
CA PHE A 27 3.68 3.64 8.91
C PHE A 27 5.12 3.17 8.61
N ALA A 28 5.23 1.97 8.07
CA ALA A 28 6.48 1.41 7.61
C ALA A 28 6.30 0.82 6.21
N THR A 29 7.29 1.03 5.35
CA THR A 29 7.41 0.37 4.06
C THR A 29 8.61 -0.56 4.07
N PHE A 30 8.41 -1.84 3.77
CA PHE A 30 9.48 -2.84 3.73
C PHE A 30 9.23 -3.87 2.63
N SER A 31 10.27 -4.63 2.31
CA SER A 31 10.17 -5.74 1.34
C SER A 31 10.00 -7.07 2.09
N ASP A 32 9.06 -7.89 1.65
CA ASP A 32 8.95 -9.28 2.09
C ASP A 32 10.03 -10.15 1.41
N ALA A 33 10.15 -11.41 1.83
CA ALA A 33 11.22 -12.31 1.38
C ALA A 33 11.17 -12.63 -0.13
N ASP A 34 10.00 -12.47 -0.74
CA ASP A 34 9.76 -12.61 -2.19
C ASP A 34 10.09 -11.33 -2.98
N GLY A 35 10.52 -10.25 -2.30
CA GLY A 35 10.79 -8.95 -2.90
C GLY A 35 9.57 -8.06 -3.03
N SER A 36 8.37 -8.52 -2.66
CA SER A 36 7.17 -7.70 -2.71
C SER A 36 7.24 -6.57 -1.67
N VAL A 37 6.94 -5.34 -2.10
CA VAL A 37 7.01 -4.17 -1.22
C VAL A 37 5.63 -3.88 -0.64
N ARG A 38 5.57 -3.63 0.67
CA ARG A 38 4.32 -3.34 1.36
C ARG A 38 4.45 -2.18 2.32
N SER A 39 3.37 -1.42 2.44
CA SER A 39 3.22 -0.36 3.43
C SER A 39 2.13 -0.72 4.42
N VAL A 40 2.44 -0.66 5.71
CA VAL A 40 1.54 -1.06 6.81
C VAL A 40 1.67 -0.10 7.98
N ALA A 41 0.65 -0.01 8.83
CA ALA A 41 0.76 0.76 10.08
C ALA A 41 1.83 0.13 10.99
N VAL A 42 2.67 0.94 11.64
CA VAL A 42 3.73 0.43 12.52
C VAL A 42 3.15 -0.41 13.67
N ARG A 43 2.00 -0.01 14.22
CA ARG A 43 1.33 -0.75 15.31
C ARG A 43 0.44 -1.91 14.84
N SER A 44 0.64 -2.41 13.62
CA SER A 44 -0.13 -3.53 13.06
C SER A 44 0.49 -4.89 13.40
N VAL A 45 -0.35 -5.94 13.40
CA VAL A 45 0.08 -7.35 13.49
C VAL A 45 1.05 -7.70 12.36
N GLU A 46 0.86 -7.09 11.19
CA GLU A 46 1.69 -7.32 10.01
C GLU A 46 3.11 -6.80 10.20
N PHE A 47 3.26 -5.58 10.73
CA PHE A 47 4.57 -5.02 11.05
C PHE A 47 5.25 -5.80 12.19
N GLU A 48 4.49 -6.19 13.21
CA GLU A 48 5.00 -7.06 14.28
C GLU A 48 5.54 -8.39 13.71
N GLY A 49 4.80 -8.98 12.77
CA GLY A 49 5.22 -10.17 12.03
C GLY A 49 6.51 -9.95 11.25
N PHE A 50 6.67 -8.80 10.59
CA PHE A 50 7.91 -8.41 9.91
C PHE A 50 9.09 -8.32 10.89
N VAL A 51 8.95 -7.59 12.00
CA VAL A 51 10.00 -7.45 13.02
C VAL A 51 10.44 -8.81 13.56
N ARG A 52 9.49 -9.71 13.83
CA ARG A 52 9.79 -11.08 14.28
C ARG A 52 10.59 -11.88 13.25
N ARG A 53 10.24 -11.78 11.97
CA ARG A 53 11.01 -12.42 10.87
C ARG A 53 12.41 -11.85 10.77
N LEU A 54 12.54 -10.52 10.84
CA LEU A 54 13.82 -9.81 10.79
C LEU A 54 14.74 -10.23 11.94
N PHE A 55 14.23 -10.26 13.17
CA PHE A 55 14.99 -10.69 14.35
C PHE A 55 15.43 -12.15 14.25
N ARG A 56 14.56 -13.04 13.77
CA ARG A 56 14.92 -14.44 13.53
C ARG A 56 16.07 -14.56 12.52
N ALA A 57 16.04 -13.80 11.43
CA ALA A 57 17.09 -13.80 10.41
C ALA A 57 18.44 -13.32 10.98
N HIS A 58 18.42 -12.37 11.91
CA HIS A 58 19.61 -11.80 12.55
C HIS A 58 20.00 -12.46 13.88
N ARG A 59 19.41 -13.62 14.19
CA ARG A 59 19.65 -14.37 15.45
C ARG A 59 19.39 -13.55 16.73
N VAL A 60 18.50 -12.57 16.65
CA VAL A 60 17.99 -11.81 17.80
C VAL A 60 16.86 -12.58 18.47
N LYS A 61 16.91 -12.71 19.80
CA LYS A 61 15.85 -13.38 20.58
C LYS A 61 14.58 -12.51 20.61
N ALA A 62 13.61 -12.83 19.74
CA ALA A 62 12.34 -12.12 19.60
C ALA A 62 11.32 -12.41 20.72
N THR A 63 11.66 -12.05 21.96
CA THR A 63 10.69 -12.08 23.08
C THR A 63 9.59 -11.04 22.88
N ARG A 64 8.45 -11.19 23.57
CA ARG A 64 7.35 -10.21 23.49
C ARG A 64 7.81 -8.79 23.82
N PHE A 65 8.63 -8.64 24.87
CA PHE A 65 9.16 -7.34 25.28
C PHE A 65 10.05 -6.72 24.20
N VAL A 66 10.99 -7.48 23.64
CA VAL A 66 11.94 -6.99 22.63
C VAL A 66 11.22 -6.58 21.34
N VAL A 67 10.19 -7.32 20.92
CA VAL A 67 9.39 -6.95 19.75
C VAL A 67 8.54 -5.71 20.01
N ALA A 68 7.89 -5.62 21.17
CA ALA A 68 7.09 -4.44 21.52
C ALA A 68 7.96 -3.17 21.59
N ASP A 69 9.13 -3.26 22.25
CA ASP A 69 10.11 -2.17 22.32
C ASP A 69 10.55 -1.72 20.91
N ALA A 70 10.87 -2.65 20.01
CA ALA A 70 11.24 -2.32 18.64
C ALA A 70 10.10 -1.64 17.85
N VAL A 71 8.86 -2.10 18.02
CA VAL A 71 7.68 -1.48 17.39
C VAL A 71 7.43 -0.07 17.93
N ASP A 72 7.55 0.13 19.25
CA ASP A 72 7.38 1.45 19.87
C ASP A 72 8.47 2.43 19.44
N ASN A 73 9.73 1.99 19.39
CA ASN A 73 10.82 2.81 18.87
C ASN A 73 10.67 3.11 17.38
N ALA A 74 10.21 2.15 16.56
CA ALA A 74 9.92 2.40 15.16
C ALA A 74 8.78 3.43 14.98
N ALA A 75 7.77 3.41 15.86
CA ALA A 75 6.69 4.40 15.83
C ALA A 75 7.21 5.80 16.19
N ALA A 76 8.12 5.90 17.18
CA ALA A 76 8.77 7.15 17.54
C ALA A 76 9.68 7.66 16.41
N ALA A 77 10.46 6.79 15.77
CA ALA A 77 11.32 7.14 14.63
C ALA A 77 10.50 7.64 13.42
N ALA A 78 9.34 7.01 13.16
CA ALA A 78 8.41 7.46 12.13
C ALA A 78 7.90 8.91 12.35
N GLU A 79 7.86 9.40 13.60
CA GLU A 79 7.51 10.80 13.87
C GLU A 79 8.52 11.79 13.28
N GLY A 80 9.80 11.43 13.21
CA GLY A 80 10.86 12.20 12.56
C GLY A 80 11.03 11.90 11.06
N GLY A 81 10.32 10.89 10.55
CA GLY A 81 10.44 10.42 9.17
C GLY A 81 9.76 11.32 8.12
N PRO A 82 9.85 10.94 6.83
CA PRO A 82 9.13 11.60 5.76
C PRO A 82 7.61 11.51 5.94
N VAL A 83 6.89 12.45 5.33
CA VAL A 83 5.43 12.48 5.31
C VAL A 83 4.94 11.97 3.95
N PHE A 84 4.12 10.94 3.95
CA PHE A 84 3.45 10.45 2.73
C PHE A 84 1.94 10.39 2.94
N GLU A 85 1.18 10.61 1.87
CA GLU A 85 -0.25 10.38 1.85
C GLU A 85 -0.51 8.87 1.63
N PRO A 86 -1.09 8.15 2.59
CA PRO A 86 -1.49 6.77 2.36
C PRO A 86 -2.68 6.73 1.40
N ALA A 87 -2.63 5.80 0.45
CA ALA A 87 -3.77 5.48 -0.39
C ALA A 87 -4.35 4.14 0.05
N LEU A 88 -5.67 4.03 0.19
CA LEU A 88 -6.27 2.73 0.52
C LEU A 88 -6.34 1.84 -0.71
N ARG A 89 -7.03 2.33 -1.76
CA ARG A 89 -7.20 1.59 -3.01
C ARG A 89 -7.01 2.46 -4.24
N CYS A 90 -7.33 3.74 -4.17
CA CYS A 90 -7.13 4.65 -5.29
C CYS A 90 -6.20 5.78 -4.87
N TRP A 91 -5.31 6.17 -5.77
CA TRP A 91 -4.55 7.41 -5.70
C TRP A 91 -4.67 8.14 -7.02
N ARG A 92 -4.69 9.48 -6.97
CA ARG A 92 -4.75 10.30 -8.19
C ARG A 92 -3.81 11.49 -8.09
N SER A 93 -3.27 11.84 -9.24
CA SER A 93 -2.60 13.10 -9.53
C SER A 93 -3.30 13.77 -10.72
N PRO A 94 -2.90 14.99 -11.12
CA PRO A 94 -3.42 15.61 -12.34
C PRO A 94 -3.20 14.80 -13.62
N ASN A 95 -2.18 13.93 -13.66
CA ASN A 95 -1.74 13.24 -14.88
C ASN A 95 -1.98 11.74 -14.88
N GLU A 96 -2.20 11.13 -13.72
CA GLU A 96 -2.36 9.68 -13.60
C GLU A 96 -3.21 9.28 -12.39
N ILE A 97 -3.93 8.17 -12.54
CA ILE A 97 -4.70 7.50 -11.49
C ILE A 97 -4.10 6.11 -11.29
N TRP A 98 -4.02 5.69 -10.05
CA TRP A 98 -3.60 4.34 -9.66
C TRP A 98 -4.72 3.65 -8.89
N ILE A 99 -5.00 2.40 -9.21
CA ILE A 99 -5.95 1.55 -8.50
C ILE A 99 -5.22 0.28 -8.06
N ASP A 100 -5.03 0.09 -6.76
CA ASP A 100 -4.47 -1.16 -6.20
C ASP A 100 -5.47 -2.30 -6.44
N LEU A 101 -5.00 -3.37 -7.09
CA LEU A 101 -5.80 -4.57 -7.29
C LEU A 101 -5.92 -5.39 -6.01
N CYS A 102 -5.05 -5.14 -5.04
CA CYS A 102 -5.00 -5.89 -3.79
C CYS A 102 -4.87 -7.40 -3.94
N ASP A 103 -4.30 -7.84 -5.06
CA ASP A 103 -3.88 -9.21 -5.31
C ASP A 103 -2.59 -9.54 -4.55
N ASP A 104 -2.24 -10.83 -4.53
CA ASP A 104 -1.03 -11.32 -3.85
C ASP A 104 0.25 -10.83 -4.55
N GLU A 105 0.21 -10.60 -5.88
CA GLU A 105 1.33 -10.08 -6.68
C GLU A 105 1.62 -8.59 -6.43
N ARG A 106 0.72 -7.89 -5.72
CA ARG A 106 0.80 -6.44 -5.47
C ARG A 106 0.81 -5.61 -6.74
N SER A 107 -0.09 -5.96 -7.65
CA SER A 107 -0.35 -5.24 -8.88
C SER A 107 -1.28 -4.04 -8.66
N ALA A 108 -1.11 -3.02 -9.49
CA ALA A 108 -2.00 -1.89 -9.58
C ALA A 108 -2.29 -1.56 -11.06
N VAL A 109 -3.47 -1.00 -11.31
CA VAL A 109 -3.81 -0.41 -12.60
C VAL A 109 -3.33 1.03 -12.60
N ARG A 110 -2.40 1.36 -13.50
CA ARG A 110 -1.97 2.73 -13.76
C ARG A 110 -2.71 3.27 -14.97
N ILE A 111 -3.44 4.36 -14.78
CA ILE A 111 -4.30 4.98 -15.78
C ILE A 111 -3.73 6.34 -16.15
N ARG A 112 -3.60 6.60 -17.45
CA ARG A 112 -3.09 7.84 -18.04
C ARG A 112 -3.97 8.28 -19.21
N PRO A 113 -3.82 9.53 -19.70
CA PRO A 113 -4.41 9.90 -20.98
C PRO A 113 -4.03 8.89 -22.06
N GLY A 114 -5.02 8.30 -22.71
CA GLY A 114 -4.84 7.32 -23.79
C GLY A 114 -4.91 5.84 -23.39
N GLY A 115 -4.91 5.50 -22.09
CA GLY A 115 -5.08 4.10 -21.69
C GLY A 115 -4.68 3.77 -20.25
N TRP A 116 -4.57 2.48 -19.98
CA TRP A 116 -4.11 1.95 -18.71
C TRP A 116 -3.17 0.77 -18.91
N GLU A 117 -2.36 0.50 -17.90
CA GLU A 117 -1.42 -0.63 -17.85
C GLU A 117 -1.42 -1.25 -16.44
N LEU A 118 -0.94 -2.49 -16.33
CA LEU A 118 -0.62 -3.09 -15.04
C LEU A 118 0.80 -2.69 -14.66
N ALA A 119 0.99 -2.29 -13.41
CA ALA A 119 2.27 -1.90 -12.85
C ALA A 119 2.40 -2.43 -11.42
N ALA A 120 3.63 -2.49 -10.88
CA ALA A 120 3.79 -2.83 -9.48
C ALA A 120 3.24 -1.70 -8.60
N ALA A 121 2.44 -2.02 -7.59
CA ALA A 121 1.85 -1.03 -6.68
C ALA A 121 2.92 -0.16 -5.97
N ALA A 122 4.13 -0.70 -5.81
CA ALA A 122 5.28 -0.02 -5.24
C ALA A 122 5.82 1.15 -6.10
N GLU A 123 5.51 1.16 -7.40
CA GLU A 123 5.87 2.27 -8.30
C GLU A 123 4.95 3.48 -8.13
N CYS A 124 3.81 3.32 -7.45
CA CYS A 124 2.91 4.42 -7.15
C CYS A 124 3.61 5.45 -6.24
N PRO A 125 3.49 6.76 -6.52
CA PRO A 125 4.03 7.79 -5.63
C PRO A 125 3.39 7.76 -4.23
N ALA A 126 2.13 7.34 -4.13
CA ALA A 126 1.49 7.08 -2.85
C ALA A 126 1.83 5.70 -2.30
N ARG A 127 1.69 5.55 -0.99
CA ARG A 127 1.89 4.27 -0.31
C ARG A 127 0.53 3.59 -0.14
N PHE A 128 0.31 2.50 -0.87
CA PHE A 128 -0.91 1.71 -0.70
C PHE A 128 -0.91 0.98 0.65
N VAL A 129 -1.90 1.28 1.48
CA VAL A 129 -2.11 0.66 2.79
C VAL A 129 -3.40 -0.15 2.72
N ARG A 130 -3.25 -1.47 2.62
CA ARG A 130 -4.38 -2.40 2.55
C ARG A 130 -4.96 -2.61 3.94
N SER A 131 -6.29 -2.54 4.05
CA SER A 131 -7.01 -3.01 5.24
C SER A 131 -7.29 -4.51 5.12
N ASP A 132 -7.59 -5.18 6.24
CA ASP A 132 -8.00 -6.59 6.24
C ASP A 132 -9.25 -6.87 5.37
N ARG A 133 -10.02 -5.83 5.02
CA ARG A 133 -11.21 -5.93 4.16
C ARG A 133 -10.92 -5.64 2.68
N ALA A 134 -9.66 -5.42 2.32
CA ALA A 134 -9.24 -5.09 0.96
C ALA A 134 -9.14 -6.37 0.11
N ALA A 135 -10.29 -6.95 -0.27
CA ALA A 135 -10.33 -8.13 -1.13
C ALA A 135 -9.72 -7.85 -2.52
N PRO A 136 -9.06 -8.84 -3.15
CA PRO A 136 -8.53 -8.70 -4.50
C PRO A 136 -9.61 -8.29 -5.50
N LEU A 137 -9.29 -7.35 -6.38
CA LEU A 137 -10.08 -7.02 -7.56
C LEU A 137 -9.67 -7.95 -8.71
N PRO A 138 -10.61 -8.29 -9.62
CA PRO A 138 -10.24 -8.98 -10.84
C PRO A 138 -9.28 -8.14 -11.67
N GLN A 139 -8.31 -8.80 -12.30
CA GLN A 139 -7.41 -8.14 -13.24
C GLN A 139 -8.24 -7.60 -14.44
N PRO A 140 -8.07 -6.33 -14.83
CA PRO A 140 -8.80 -5.76 -15.95
C PRO A 140 -8.43 -6.45 -17.27
N VAL A 141 -9.43 -6.61 -18.14
CA VAL A 141 -9.27 -7.16 -19.49
C VAL A 141 -9.48 -6.04 -20.52
N PRO A 142 -8.58 -5.89 -21.51
CA PRO A 142 -8.77 -4.90 -22.58
C PRO A 142 -10.04 -5.16 -23.41
N GLY A 143 -10.59 -4.09 -24.00
CA GLY A 143 -11.69 -4.21 -24.97
C GLY A 143 -13.10 -4.08 -24.37
N GLY A 144 -13.24 -3.83 -23.07
CA GLY A 144 -14.53 -3.51 -22.45
C GLY A 144 -15.10 -2.17 -22.94
N GLY A 145 -16.42 -2.00 -22.81
CA GLY A 145 -17.12 -0.78 -23.25
C GLY A 145 -18.39 -0.45 -22.47
N PHE A 146 -18.90 0.77 -22.67
CA PHE A 146 -20.11 1.26 -21.97
C PHE A 146 -21.37 0.42 -22.26
N GLU A 147 -21.42 -0.32 -23.37
CA GLU A 147 -22.53 -1.22 -23.69
C GLU A 147 -22.59 -2.43 -22.73
N GLU A 148 -21.44 -2.97 -22.32
CA GLU A 148 -21.39 -4.04 -21.32
C GLU A 148 -21.82 -3.54 -19.95
N LEU A 149 -21.38 -2.33 -19.59
CA LEU A 149 -21.82 -1.65 -18.38
C LEU A 149 -23.33 -1.41 -18.39
N GLY A 150 -23.88 -0.96 -19.53
CA GLY A 150 -25.31 -0.77 -19.73
C GLY A 150 -26.10 -2.06 -19.51
N ARG A 151 -25.67 -3.17 -20.11
CA ARG A 151 -26.29 -4.49 -19.90
C ARG A 151 -26.23 -4.95 -18.44
N LEU A 152 -25.10 -4.73 -17.77
CA LEU A 152 -24.93 -5.10 -16.36
C LEU A 152 -25.88 -4.30 -15.45
N LEU A 153 -26.09 -3.02 -15.76
CA LEU A 153 -26.91 -2.11 -14.98
C LEU A 153 -28.39 -2.07 -15.41
N GLY A 154 -28.76 -2.77 -16.49
CA GLY A 154 -30.12 -2.76 -17.04
C GLY A 154 -30.52 -1.42 -17.69
N LEU A 155 -29.54 -0.70 -18.25
CA LEU A 155 -29.75 0.61 -18.88
C LEU A 155 -30.15 0.46 -20.35
N ASP A 156 -31.02 1.36 -20.82
CA ASP A 156 -31.27 1.56 -22.24
C ASP A 156 -30.17 2.41 -22.90
N ALA A 157 -30.21 2.54 -24.23
CA ALA A 157 -29.19 3.24 -25.00
C ALA A 157 -29.07 4.73 -24.62
N ASP A 158 -30.19 5.38 -24.31
CA ASP A 158 -30.21 6.78 -23.92
C ASP A 158 -29.55 6.97 -22.55
N ALA A 159 -29.84 6.10 -21.59
CA ALA A 159 -29.19 6.10 -20.28
C ALA A 159 -27.69 5.77 -20.37
N VAL A 160 -27.28 4.84 -21.23
CA VAL A 160 -25.85 4.55 -21.48
C VAL A 160 -25.14 5.78 -22.04
N LEU A 161 -25.77 6.52 -22.96
CA LEU A 161 -25.22 7.76 -23.51
C LEU A 161 -25.03 8.82 -22.42
N LEU A 162 -26.00 8.97 -21.52
CA LEU A 162 -25.91 9.89 -20.39
C LEU A 162 -24.78 9.51 -19.43
N VAL A 163 -24.63 8.23 -19.10
CA VAL A 163 -23.52 7.73 -18.25
C VAL A 163 -22.18 8.00 -18.90
N ARG A 164 -22.05 7.74 -20.20
CA ARG A 164 -20.83 8.02 -20.96
C ARG A 164 -20.49 9.51 -20.98
N ALA A 165 -21.48 10.37 -21.23
CA ALA A 165 -21.29 11.82 -21.23
C ALA A 165 -20.87 12.32 -19.84
N PHE A 166 -21.51 11.84 -18.78
CA PHE A 166 -21.16 12.17 -17.40
C PHE A 166 -19.73 11.73 -17.06
N ALA A 167 -19.33 10.51 -17.42
CA ALA A 167 -18.02 9.96 -17.10
C ALA A 167 -16.85 10.71 -17.78
N VAL A 168 -17.07 11.33 -18.93
CA VAL A 168 -16.02 12.07 -19.68
C VAL A 168 -16.07 13.58 -19.41
N GLY A 169 -17.23 14.11 -18.99
CA GLY A 169 -17.45 15.56 -18.80
C GLY A 169 -17.18 16.10 -17.39
N CYS A 170 -16.71 15.27 -16.46
CA CYS A 170 -16.43 15.65 -15.07
C CYS A 170 -14.93 15.80 -14.78
#